data_AF-A0A2D5P679-F1
#
_entry.id   AF-A0A2D5P679-F1
#
_cell.length_a   1.000
_cell.length_b   1.000
_cell.length_c   1.000
_cell.angle_alpha   90.00
_cell.angle_beta   90.00
_cell.angle_gamma   90.00
#
_symmetry.space_group_name_H-M   'P 1'
#
loop_
_entity.id
_entity.type
_entity.pdbx_description
1 polymer ?
#
loop_
_entity_poly.entity_id
_entity_poly.type
_entity_poly.pdbx_seq_one_letter_code
_entity_poly.pdbx_strand_id
1 'polypeptide(L)'
;MKISKLLIVAFFAVFMFLALMALKEGMPSKKDERVYPILQQHMPYTLEKRAGGLTIKSKITGIKEKPPAKEVFLRLEQLEKQWGKEALRLDGMNLYILDENKKDKVKIILQNEAELSWVKNYFEFK
;
A
#
# COMPACT_ATOMS: atom_id res chain seq x y z
N MET A 1 32.30 32.61 -18.65
CA MET A 1 32.05 31.19 -19.00
C MET A 1 30.76 31.13 -19.82
N LYS A 2 30.80 30.73 -21.11
CA LYS A 2 29.57 30.59 -21.93
C LYS A 2 29.00 29.20 -21.69
N ILE A 3 27.89 29.12 -20.97
CA ILE A 3 27.18 27.85 -20.76
C ILE A 3 26.61 27.40 -22.10
N SER A 4 27.02 26.21 -22.54
CA SER A 4 26.50 25.60 -23.76
C SER A 4 25.03 25.23 -23.58
N LYS A 5 24.17 25.53 -24.57
CA LYS A 5 22.76 25.10 -24.58
C LYS A 5 22.65 23.57 -24.41
N LEU A 6 23.65 22.83 -24.91
CA LEU A 6 23.73 21.37 -24.81
C LEU A 6 24.03 20.91 -23.37
N LEU A 7 24.81 21.68 -22.61
CA LEU A 7 25.04 21.44 -21.18
C LEU A 7 23.72 21.59 -20.39
N ILE A 8 22.93 22.63 -20.69
CA ILE A 8 21.63 22.86 -20.03
C ILE A 8 20.67 21.71 -20.32
N VAL A 9 20.60 21.25 -21.58
CA VAL A 9 19.76 20.10 -21.96
C VAL A 9 20.22 18.82 -21.26
N ALA A 10 21.53 18.57 -21.16
CA ALA A 10 22.07 17.41 -20.46
C ALA A 10 21.73 17.43 -18.95
N PHE A 11 21.89 18.59 -18.29
CA PHE A 11 21.48 18.75 -16.89
C PHE A 11 19.99 18.54 -16.69
N PHE A 12 19.17 19.09 -17.59
CA PHE A 12 17.72 18.90 -17.54
C PHE A 12 17.33 17.42 -17.70
N ALA A 13 17.96 16.70 -18.63
CA ALA A 13 17.69 15.27 -18.85
C ALA A 13 18.03 14.43 -17.61
N VAL A 14 19.17 14.69 -16.96
CA VAL A 14 19.55 14.02 -15.71
C VAL A 14 18.54 14.34 -14.60
N PHE A 15 18.15 15.61 -14.45
CA PHE A 15 17.20 16.02 -13.43
C PHE A 15 15.81 15.40 -13.64
N MET A 16 15.35 15.34 -14.90
CA MET A 16 14.12 14.65 -15.28
C MET A 16 14.17 13.16 -14.95
N PHE A 17 15.28 12.49 -15.26
CA PHE A 17 15.45 11.07 -14.94
C PHE A 17 15.39 10.81 -13.43
N LEU A 18 16.11 11.62 -12.65
CA LEU A 18 16.08 11.53 -11.18
C LEU A 18 14.70 11.83 -10.60
N ALA A 19 13.98 12.81 -11.15
CA ALA A 19 12.62 13.12 -10.73
C ALA A 19 11.66 11.96 -11.00
N LEU A 20 11.75 11.31 -12.16
CA LEU A 20 10.93 10.14 -12.49
C LEU A 20 11.23 8.93 -11.60
N MET A 21 12.51 8.68 -11.30
CA MET A 21 12.93 7.66 -10.33
C MET A 21 12.31 7.92 -8.95
N ALA A 22 12.44 9.14 -8.44
CA ALA A 22 11.89 9.52 -7.13
C ALA A 22 10.36 9.39 -7.06
N LEU A 23 9.65 9.73 -8.16
CA LEU A 23 8.20 9.53 -8.25
C LEU A 23 7.82 8.05 -8.20
N LYS A 24 8.57 7.19 -8.90
CA LYS A 24 8.29 5.75 -8.95
C LYS A 24 8.48 5.08 -7.58
N GLU A 25 9.51 5.47 -6.83
CA GLU A 25 9.78 4.92 -5.48
C GLU A 25 8.70 5.30 -4.46
N GLY A 26 8.06 6.46 -4.62
CA GLY A 26 7.01 6.93 -3.71
C GLY A 26 5.63 6.32 -3.94
N MET A 27 5.44 5.53 -4.99
CA MET A 27 4.13 4.94 -5.31
C MET A 27 3.94 3.60 -4.61
N PRO A 28 2.80 3.40 -3.90
CA PRO A 28 2.45 2.09 -3.35
C PRO A 28 2.17 1.08 -4.46
N SER A 29 2.16 -0.20 -4.10
CA SER A 29 1.80 -1.25 -5.06
C SER A 29 0.35 -1.07 -5.56
N LYS A 30 0.11 -1.51 -6.80
CA LYS A 30 -1.24 -1.45 -7.38
C LYS A 30 -2.18 -2.31 -6.55
N LYS A 31 -3.28 -1.71 -6.10
CA LYS A 31 -4.33 -2.39 -5.32
C LYS A 31 -5.37 -2.99 -6.26
N ASP A 32 -5.88 -4.17 -5.92
CA ASP A 32 -6.97 -4.81 -6.66
C ASP A 32 -8.28 -4.04 -6.44
N GLU A 33 -9.02 -3.77 -7.51
CA GLU A 33 -10.20 -2.90 -7.48
C GLU A 33 -11.38 -3.51 -6.71
N ARG A 34 -11.45 -4.85 -6.60
CA ARG A 34 -12.56 -5.56 -5.95
C ARG A 34 -12.19 -6.07 -4.56
N VAL A 35 -11.06 -6.74 -4.44
CA VAL A 35 -10.64 -7.41 -3.21
C VAL A 35 -10.16 -6.40 -2.17
N TYR A 36 -9.40 -5.37 -2.58
CA TYR A 36 -8.85 -4.40 -1.63
C TYR A 36 -9.94 -3.62 -0.86
N PRO A 37 -10.99 -3.05 -1.49
CA PRO A 37 -12.04 -2.35 -0.75
C PRO A 37 -12.76 -3.23 0.28
N ILE A 38 -12.96 -4.52 -0.01
CA ILE A 38 -13.55 -5.48 0.92
C ILE A 38 -12.62 -5.67 2.13
N LEU A 39 -11.33 -5.90 1.90
CA LEU A 39 -10.35 -6.05 2.97
C LEU A 39 -10.19 -4.77 3.80
N GLN A 40 -10.19 -3.60 3.14
CA GLN A 40 -10.01 -2.29 3.77
C GLN A 40 -11.05 -2.00 4.86
N GLN A 41 -12.27 -2.51 4.72
CA GLN A 41 -13.32 -2.37 5.74
C GLN A 41 -12.93 -3.04 7.06
N HIS A 42 -12.21 -4.16 6.98
CA HIS A 42 -11.77 -4.95 8.13
C HIS A 42 -10.40 -4.54 8.67
N MET A 43 -9.61 -3.81 7.89
CA MET A 43 -8.29 -3.32 8.32
C MET A 43 -8.42 -2.32 9.48
N PRO A 44 -7.53 -2.39 10.48
CA PRO A 44 -7.57 -1.52 11.66
C PRO A 44 -6.93 -0.14 11.42
N TYR A 45 -6.83 0.33 10.18
CA TYR A 45 -6.16 1.59 9.84
C TYR A 45 -7.08 2.52 9.05
N THR A 46 -6.97 3.82 9.30
CA THR A 46 -7.71 4.87 8.58
C THR A 46 -6.81 6.06 8.26
N LEU A 47 -7.09 6.74 7.16
CA LEU A 47 -6.42 7.99 6.79
C LEU A 47 -7.26 9.19 7.24
N GLU A 48 -6.69 10.04 8.08
CA GLU A 48 -7.27 11.32 8.49
C GLU A 48 -6.51 12.49 7.83
N LYS A 49 -7.24 13.48 7.32
CA LYS A 49 -6.65 14.71 6.76
C LYS A 49 -6.11 15.59 7.88
N ARG A 50 -4.96 16.24 7.63
CA ARG A 50 -4.37 17.25 8.53
C ARG A 50 -3.72 18.39 7.75
N ALA A 51 -3.46 19.51 8.43
CA ALA A 51 -2.57 20.54 7.89
C ALA A 51 -1.18 19.92 7.64
N GLY A 52 -0.73 19.94 6.38
CA GLY A 52 0.54 19.35 5.96
C GLY A 52 0.48 17.88 5.52
N GLY A 53 -0.71 17.30 5.31
CA GLY A 53 -0.85 16.02 4.62
C GLY A 53 -1.85 15.06 5.26
N LEU A 54 -1.45 13.79 5.37
CA LEU A 54 -2.29 12.71 5.89
C LEU A 54 -1.72 12.16 7.20
N THR A 55 -2.59 11.56 8.00
CA THR A 55 -2.28 10.85 9.25
C THR A 55 -2.87 9.45 9.16
N ILE A 56 -2.10 8.43 9.54
CA ILE A 56 -2.62 7.08 9.67
C ILE A 56 -3.06 6.89 11.13
N LYS A 57 -4.32 6.50 11.35
CA LYS A 57 -4.85 6.25 12.69
C LYS A 57 -5.25 4.79 12.84
N SER A 58 -4.80 4.17 13.93
CA SER A 58 -5.26 2.85 14.35
C SER A 58 -6.68 2.92 14.91
N LYS A 59 -7.59 2.09 14.40
CA LYS A 59 -8.96 1.91 14.92
C LYS A 59 -8.98 1.21 16.28
N ILE A 60 -7.96 0.39 16.56
CA ILE A 60 -7.88 -0.42 17.79
C ILE A 60 -7.32 0.42 18.95
N THR A 61 -6.15 1.03 18.73
CA THR A 61 -5.42 1.74 19.80
C THR A 61 -5.64 3.25 19.79
N GLY A 62 -6.23 3.80 18.72
CA GLY A 62 -6.40 5.24 18.53
C GLY A 62 -5.09 5.98 18.23
N ILE A 63 -3.94 5.29 18.21
CA ILE A 63 -2.62 5.87 17.96
C ILE A 63 -2.57 6.45 16.55
N LYS A 64 -1.99 7.65 16.44
CA LYS A 64 -1.85 8.40 15.19
C LYS A 64 -0.39 8.41 14.75
N GLU A 65 -0.11 7.79 13.62
CA GLU A 65 1.17 7.91 12.92
C GLU A 65 1.09 9.07 11.93
N LYS A 66 2.14 9.88 11.89
CA LYS A 66 2.23 11.10 11.08
C LYS A 66 3.36 11.03 10.04
N PRO A 67 3.39 10.03 9.13
CA PRO A 67 4.48 9.93 8.17
C PRO A 67 4.57 11.17 7.26
N PRO A 68 5.75 11.45 6.67
CA PRO A 68 5.89 12.42 5.61
C PRO A 68 4.95 12.10 4.43
N ALA A 69 4.42 13.12 3.76
CA ALA A 69 3.43 12.94 2.68
C ALA A 69 3.87 11.92 1.60
N LYS A 70 5.15 11.92 1.24
CA LYS A 70 5.75 10.99 0.26
C LYS A 70 5.76 9.52 0.70
N GLU A 71 5.64 9.26 2.01
CA GLU A 71 5.77 7.93 2.62
C GLU A 71 4.44 7.41 3.19
N VAL A 72 3.41 8.26 3.33
CA VAL A 72 2.15 7.86 4.00
C VAL A 72 1.56 6.60 3.37
N PHE A 73 1.49 6.52 2.05
CA PHE A 73 0.88 5.36 1.38
C PHE A 73 1.75 4.11 1.48
N LEU A 74 3.08 4.26 1.44
CA LEU A 74 4.01 3.16 1.66
C LEU A 74 3.91 2.63 3.09
N ARG A 75 3.84 3.53 4.07
CA ARG A 75 3.67 3.17 5.48
C ARG A 75 2.32 2.49 5.74
N LEU A 76 1.26 2.99 5.11
CA LEU A 76 -0.06 2.36 5.16
C LEU A 76 0.01 0.93 4.58
N GLU A 77 0.60 0.77 3.41
CA GLU A 77 0.78 -0.55 2.78
C GLU A 77 1.58 -1.51 3.68
N GLN A 78 2.65 -1.05 4.32
CA GLN A 78 3.41 -1.86 5.28
C GLN A 78 2.53 -2.36 6.44
N LEU A 79 1.72 -1.47 7.03
CA LEU A 79 0.81 -1.81 8.12
C LEU A 79 -0.28 -2.79 7.65
N GLU A 80 -0.81 -2.61 6.44
CA GLU A 80 -1.78 -3.51 5.83
C GLU A 80 -1.18 -4.90 5.59
N LYS A 81 0.07 -4.98 5.12
CA LYS A 81 0.79 -6.25 4.94
C LYS A 81 1.06 -6.96 6.26
N GLN A 82 1.49 -6.21 7.29
CA GLN A 82 1.70 -6.75 8.62
C GLN A 82 0.42 -7.33 9.20
N TRP A 83 -0.68 -6.58 9.12
CA TRP A 83 -2.00 -7.07 9.51
C TRP A 83 -2.41 -8.32 8.71
N GLY A 84 -2.20 -8.32 7.40
CA GLY A 84 -2.56 -9.45 6.55
C GLY A 84 -1.84 -10.75 6.93
N LYS A 85 -0.58 -10.68 7.37
CA LYS A 85 0.17 -11.87 7.83
C LYS A 85 -0.44 -12.54 9.07
N GLU A 86 -1.13 -11.77 9.90
CA GLU A 86 -1.74 -12.27 11.14
C GLU A 86 -3.24 -12.58 10.98
N ALA A 87 -3.92 -11.74 10.20
CA ALA A 87 -5.38 -11.73 10.10
C ALA A 87 -5.92 -12.36 8.82
N LEU A 88 -5.07 -12.79 7.87
CA LEU A 88 -5.54 -13.43 6.63
C LEU A 88 -5.01 -14.84 6.48
N ARG A 89 -5.88 -15.74 5.99
CA ARG A 89 -5.53 -17.10 5.58
C ARG A 89 -6.02 -17.32 4.16
N LEU A 90 -5.12 -17.71 3.27
CA LEU A 90 -5.44 -18.04 1.88
C LEU A 90 -5.51 -19.56 1.72
N ASP A 91 -6.60 -20.07 1.16
CA ASP A 91 -6.81 -21.49 0.85
C ASP A 91 -7.50 -21.63 -0.52
N GLY A 92 -6.70 -21.96 -1.53
CA GLY A 92 -7.12 -21.98 -2.94
C GLY A 92 -7.64 -20.60 -3.38
N MET A 93 -8.90 -20.57 -3.83
CA MET A 93 -9.60 -19.34 -4.24
C MET A 93 -10.33 -18.65 -3.08
N ASN A 94 -10.18 -19.14 -1.85
CA ASN A 94 -10.86 -18.60 -0.69
C ASN A 94 -9.86 -17.82 0.18
N LEU A 95 -10.14 -16.54 0.39
CA LEU A 95 -9.43 -15.70 1.34
C LEU A 95 -10.28 -15.55 2.60
N TYR A 96 -9.74 -15.98 3.74
CA TYR A 96 -10.38 -15.91 5.04
C TYR A 96 -9.77 -14.77 5.85
N ILE A 97 -10.63 -13.95 6.45
CA ILE A 97 -10.25 -12.97 7.46
C ILE A 97 -10.45 -13.62 8.83
N LEU A 98 -9.37 -13.74 9.59
CA LEU A 98 -9.34 -14.29 10.94
C LEU A 98 -9.71 -13.21 11.96
N ASP A 99 -10.45 -13.62 12.99
CA ASP A 99 -10.72 -12.80 14.17
C ASP A 99 -9.60 -12.92 15.21
N GLU A 100 -9.68 -12.17 16.31
CA GLU A 100 -8.68 -12.19 17.42
C GLU A 100 -8.42 -13.60 17.98
N ASN A 101 -9.40 -14.49 17.89
CA ASN A 101 -9.32 -15.89 18.32
C ASN A 101 -8.85 -16.86 17.22
N LYS A 102 -8.31 -16.35 16.10
CA LYS A 102 -7.94 -17.12 14.89
C LYS A 102 -9.09 -17.92 14.27
N LYS A 103 -10.34 -17.49 14.49
CA LYS A 103 -11.53 -18.08 13.87
C LYS A 103 -11.88 -17.35 12.58
N ASP A 104 -12.44 -18.07 11.62
CA ASP A 104 -12.86 -17.52 10.34
C ASP A 104 -14.04 -16.56 10.56
N LYS A 105 -13.81 -15.26 10.38
CA LYS A 105 -14.81 -14.20 10.55
C LYS A 105 -15.53 -13.90 9.26
N VAL A 106 -14.77 -13.77 8.17
CA VAL A 106 -15.27 -13.41 6.84
C VAL A 106 -14.56 -14.26 5.81
N LYS A 107 -15.32 -14.73 4.82
CA LYS A 107 -14.80 -15.46 3.66
C LYS A 107 -15.01 -14.63 2.40
N ILE A 108 -13.94 -14.39 1.65
CA ILE A 108 -13.94 -13.74 0.35
C ILE A 108 -13.60 -14.80 -0.70
N ILE A 109 -14.52 -15.03 -1.62
CA ILE A 109 -14.26 -15.91 -2.78
C ILE A 109 -13.61 -15.04 -3.86
N LEU A 110 -12.39 -15.42 -4.25
CA LEU A 110 -11.67 -14.82 -5.36
C LEU A 110 -12.28 -15.34 -6.67
N GLN A 111 -12.50 -14.45 -7.63
CA GLN A 111 -13.25 -14.73 -8.86
C GLN A 111 -12.34 -15.19 -10.00
N ASN A 112 -11.06 -14.80 -9.97
CA ASN A 112 -10.12 -15.06 -11.05
C ASN A 112 -8.69 -15.22 -10.52
N GLU A 113 -7.80 -15.71 -11.38
CA GLU A 113 -6.38 -15.91 -11.03
C GLU A 113 -5.62 -14.59 -10.81
N ALA A 114 -6.08 -13.49 -11.41
CA ALA A 114 -5.45 -12.18 -11.21
C ALA A 114 -5.60 -11.70 -9.77
N GLU A 115 -6.79 -11.87 -9.18
CA GLU A 115 -7.05 -11.59 -7.77
C GLU A 115 -6.24 -12.49 -6.85
N LEU A 116 -6.16 -13.79 -7.16
CA LEU A 116 -5.32 -14.73 -6.41
C LEU A 116 -3.85 -14.33 -6.43
N SER A 117 -3.34 -14.01 -7.62
CA SER A 117 -1.96 -13.53 -7.80
C SER A 117 -1.74 -12.22 -7.05
N TRP A 118 -2.69 -11.28 -7.12
CA TRP A 118 -2.61 -10.03 -6.38
C TRP A 118 -2.55 -10.26 -4.87
N VAL A 119 -3.44 -11.09 -4.30
CA VAL A 119 -3.43 -11.40 -2.85
C VAL A 119 -2.11 -12.03 -2.44
N LYS A 120 -1.61 -13.00 -3.22
CA LYS A 120 -0.31 -13.64 -2.96
C LYS A 120 0.84 -12.65 -2.98
N ASN A 121 0.90 -11.79 -3.99
CA ASN A 121 1.98 -10.81 -4.16
C ASN A 121 1.89 -9.66 -3.15
N TYR A 122 0.68 -9.17 -2.87
CA TYR A 122 0.46 -8.05 -1.95
C TYR A 122 0.80 -8.44 -0.51
N PHE A 123 0.30 -9.58 -0.04
CA PHE A 123 0.49 -10.03 1.35
C PHE A 123 1.67 -10.98 1.55
N GLU A 124 2.41 -11.30 0.48
CA GLU A 124 3.57 -12.20 0.50
C GLU A 124 3.24 -13.61 1.00
N PHE A 125 2.08 -14.14 0.61
CA PHE A 125 1.73 -15.54 0.90
C PHE A 125 2.67 -16.47 0.12
N LYS A 126 3.29 -17.42 0.85
CA LYS A 126 4.13 -18.47 0.27
C LYS A 126 3.29 -19.64 -0.23
#